data_AF-A0A2V6LP34-F1
#
_entry.id   AF-A0A2V6LP34-F1
#
_cell.length_a   1.000
_cell.length_b   1.000
_cell.length_c   1.000
_cell.angle_alpha   90.00
_cell.angle_beta   90.00
_cell.angle_gamma   90.00
#
_symmetry.space_group_name_H-M   'P 1'
#
loop_
_entity.id
_entity.type
_entity.pdbx_description
1 polymer ?
#
loop_
_entity_poly.entity_id
_entity_poly.type
_entity_poly.pdbx_seq_one_letter_code
_entity_poly.pdbx_strand_id
1 'polypeptide(L)'
;MANCFFRIRRSWRGEIYSDSLGRGPALSAYRYAPLATLETANTSPAEIGVVDIAVTRDTIYLHLYRMGGSGDGWLAQLPRHPAKRDKDGELDVLYLPKDRLPLYKDTLQGLKILRTNSHGSDLCVSPDESQVYYFEHGKHWLIKKNKWKELHIREEQGV
;
A
#
# COMPACT_ATOMS: atom_id res chain seq x y z
N MET A 1 -5.81 -3.42 25.72
CA MET A 1 -6.17 -3.81 24.34
C MET A 1 -4.90 -3.96 23.55
N ALA A 2 -4.64 -5.15 23.00
CA ALA A 2 -3.51 -5.39 22.11
C ALA A 2 -3.88 -4.88 20.71
N ASN A 3 -3.09 -3.97 20.16
CA ASN A 3 -3.24 -3.55 18.77
C ASN A 3 -2.49 -4.55 17.90
N CYS A 4 -3.20 -5.43 17.20
CA CYS A 4 -2.60 -6.34 16.23
C CYS A 4 -2.29 -5.60 14.94
N PHE A 5 -1.12 -5.82 14.33
CA PHE A 5 -0.77 -5.17 13.06
C PHE A 5 -0.60 -6.22 11.96
N PHE A 6 -1.15 -5.97 10.77
CA PHE A 6 -1.06 -6.87 9.63
C PHE A 6 -0.18 -6.28 8.52
N ARG A 7 0.67 -7.12 7.94
CA ARG A 7 1.50 -6.81 6.78
C ARG A 7 0.73 -7.10 5.49
N ILE A 8 0.69 -6.16 4.54
CA ILE A 8 -0.09 -6.31 3.29
C ILE A 8 0.85 -6.13 2.09
N ARG A 9 0.98 -7.16 1.24
CA ARG A 9 2.01 -7.17 0.17
C ARG A 9 1.55 -6.85 -1.26
N ARG A 10 0.42 -6.16 -1.46
CA ARG A 10 -0.20 -6.04 -2.80
C ARG A 10 -1.02 -4.75 -2.99
N SER A 11 -0.67 -3.90 -3.97
CA SER A 11 -1.36 -2.62 -4.30
C SER A 11 -2.71 -2.77 -5.02
N TRP A 12 -3.47 -3.80 -4.66
CA TRP A 12 -4.78 -4.09 -5.24
C TRP A 12 -5.87 -3.69 -4.26
N ARG A 13 -6.91 -3.04 -4.76
CA ARG A 13 -8.20 -2.95 -4.06
C ARG A 13 -9.14 -3.96 -4.67
N GLY A 14 -9.82 -4.73 -3.84
CA GLY A 14 -10.90 -5.56 -4.33
C GLY A 14 -11.75 -6.12 -3.22
N GLU A 15 -12.88 -6.70 -3.59
CA GLU A 15 -13.71 -7.51 -2.70
C GLU A 15 -13.86 -8.91 -3.30
N ILE A 16 -13.92 -9.89 -2.41
CA ILE A 16 -14.29 -11.24 -2.77
C ILE A 16 -15.80 -11.28 -2.79
N TYR A 17 -16.38 -11.68 -3.92
CA TYR A 17 -17.81 -11.84 -4.08
C TYR A 17 -18.15 -13.26 -4.50
N SER A 18 -19.38 -13.68 -4.18
CA SER A 18 -19.93 -14.95 -4.62
C SER A 18 -20.33 -14.81 -6.08
N ASP A 19 -19.64 -15.49 -7.00
CA ASP A 19 -20.07 -15.51 -8.40
C ASP A 19 -21.43 -16.23 -8.50
N SER A 20 -22.43 -15.55 -9.07
CA SER A 20 -23.77 -16.09 -9.29
C SER A 20 -23.78 -17.27 -10.26
N LEU A 21 -22.68 -17.50 -10.99
CA LEU A 21 -22.46 -18.64 -11.88
C LEU A 21 -21.89 -19.88 -11.15
N GLY A 22 -21.79 -19.85 -9.82
CA GLY A 22 -21.45 -21.03 -9.00
C GLY A 22 -19.98 -21.46 -9.08
N ARG A 23 -19.08 -20.60 -9.58
CA ARG A 23 -17.65 -20.90 -9.76
C ARG A 23 -16.79 -20.71 -8.50
N GLY A 24 -17.43 -20.48 -7.36
CA GLY A 24 -16.76 -20.18 -6.10
C GLY A 24 -16.47 -18.68 -5.93
N PRO A 25 -15.72 -18.31 -4.87
CA PRO A 25 -15.40 -16.92 -4.57
C PRO A 25 -14.56 -16.29 -5.69
N ALA A 26 -15.06 -15.22 -6.28
CA ALA A 26 -14.39 -14.44 -7.31
C ALA A 26 -13.83 -13.15 -6.71
N LEU A 27 -12.67 -12.67 -7.21
CA LEU A 27 -12.05 -11.42 -6.79
C LEU A 27 -12.31 -10.35 -7.84
N SER A 28 -13.03 -9.29 -7.45
CA SER A 28 -13.08 -8.05 -8.23
C SER A 28 -12.01 -7.12 -7.70
N ALA A 29 -10.97 -6.82 -8.48
CA ALA A 29 -9.92 -5.93 -8.03
C ALA A 29 -9.35 -5.01 -9.12
N TYR A 30 -8.93 -3.83 -8.70
CA TYR A 30 -8.15 -2.89 -9.50
C TYR A 30 -6.88 -2.45 -8.75
N ARG A 31 -5.83 -2.12 -9.50
CA ARG A 31 -4.59 -1.57 -8.92
C ARG A 31 -4.79 -0.09 -8.60
N TYR A 32 -4.34 0.37 -7.43
CA TYR A 32 -4.42 1.80 -7.09
C TYR A 32 -3.48 2.67 -7.93
N ALA A 33 -2.31 2.14 -8.25
CA ALA A 33 -1.35 2.81 -9.12
C ALA A 33 -0.57 1.74 -9.89
N PRO A 34 -0.49 1.82 -11.24
CA PRO A 34 0.38 0.96 -12.02
C PRO A 34 1.84 1.44 -11.85
N LEU A 35 2.45 1.14 -10.71
CA LEU A 35 3.84 1.50 -10.42
C LEU A 35 4.86 0.51 -11.05
N ALA A 36 4.55 -0.03 -12.23
CA ALA A 36 5.44 -0.94 -12.94
C ALA A 36 5.72 -0.36 -14.33
N THR A 37 6.94 0.11 -14.54
CA THR A 37 7.47 0.47 -15.87
C THR A 37 8.68 -0.40 -16.15
N LEU A 38 8.69 -1.03 -17.33
CA LEU A 38 9.84 -1.75 -17.88
C LEU A 38 10.34 -0.95 -19.09
N GLU A 39 11.64 -0.64 -19.15
CA GLU A 39 12.34 -0.53 -20.44
C GLU A 39 13.86 -0.71 -20.27
N THR A 40 14.39 -1.80 -20.82
CA THR A 40 15.81 -2.09 -21.02
C THR A 40 16.34 -1.35 -22.26
N ALA A 41 17.58 -0.85 -22.32
CA ALA A 41 18.70 -1.58 -22.96
C ALA A 41 20.10 -1.06 -22.56
N ASN A 42 20.20 -0.06 -21.66
CA ASN A 42 21.47 0.62 -21.33
C ASN A 42 22.04 0.33 -19.93
N THR A 43 21.75 -0.85 -19.36
CA THR A 43 22.48 -1.42 -18.20
C THR A 43 22.77 -0.43 -17.05
N SER A 44 21.74 0.21 -16.52
CA SER A 44 21.76 0.80 -15.17
C SER A 44 20.33 0.82 -14.63
N PRO A 45 19.92 -0.20 -13.86
CA PRO A 45 18.56 -0.27 -13.36
C PRO A 45 18.32 0.80 -12.29
N ALA A 46 17.41 1.73 -12.57
CA ALA A 46 16.86 2.69 -11.62
C ALA A 46 15.33 2.57 -11.55
N GLU A 47 14.80 1.36 -11.71
CA GLU A 47 13.37 1.07 -11.63
C GLU A 47 12.89 1.22 -10.18
N ILE A 48 11.67 1.70 -9.93
CA ILE A 48 11.10 1.82 -8.58
C ILE A 48 9.86 0.94 -8.49
N GLY A 49 9.90 -0.08 -7.63
CA GLY A 49 8.81 -1.02 -7.39
C GLY A 49 8.20 -0.86 -5.99
N VAL A 50 6.98 -1.37 -5.80
CA VAL A 50 6.34 -1.47 -4.48
C VAL A 50 6.74 -2.79 -3.82
N VAL A 51 7.39 -2.73 -2.65
CA VAL A 51 7.82 -3.91 -1.88
C VAL A 51 6.79 -4.29 -0.82
N ASP A 52 6.15 -3.29 -0.21
CA ASP A 52 5.18 -3.49 0.86
C ASP A 52 4.15 -2.37 0.89
N ILE A 53 2.97 -2.64 1.46
CA ILE A 53 1.93 -1.63 1.62
C ILE A 53 1.26 -1.71 3.00
N ALA A 54 0.75 -0.58 3.47
CA ALA A 54 -0.20 -0.51 4.58
C ALA A 54 -1.35 0.39 4.20
N VAL A 55 -2.58 -0.10 4.33
CA VAL A 55 -3.78 0.58 3.82
C VAL A 55 -4.63 1.05 4.99
N THR A 56 -4.67 2.35 5.24
CA THR A 56 -5.63 2.96 6.17
C THR A 56 -6.93 3.27 5.43
N ARG A 57 -7.94 3.74 6.16
CA ARG A 57 -9.26 4.09 5.60
C ARG A 57 -9.19 5.04 4.39
N ASP A 58 -8.25 5.97 4.38
CA ASP A 58 -8.15 7.08 3.41
C ASP A 58 -6.78 7.16 2.70
N THR A 59 -5.79 6.39 3.14
CA THR A 59 -4.41 6.52 2.69
C THR A 59 -3.79 5.15 2.44
N ILE A 60 -2.97 5.05 1.40
CA ILE A 60 -2.15 3.87 1.13
C ILE A 60 -0.69 4.27 1.36
N TYR A 61 -0.07 3.70 2.38
CA TYR A 61 1.37 3.81 2.60
C TYR A 61 2.08 2.76 1.77
N LEU A 62 3.15 3.17 1.09
CA LEU A 62 3.92 2.34 0.19
C LEU A 62 5.37 2.33 0.62
N HIS A 63 5.95 1.14 0.73
CA HIS A 63 7.38 0.94 0.68
C HIS A 63 7.78 0.82 -0.80
N LEU A 64 8.40 1.86 -1.34
CA LEU A 64 8.96 1.90 -2.68
C LEU A 64 10.44 1.56 -2.62
N TYR A 65 10.94 0.76 -3.56
CA TYR A 65 12.36 0.39 -3.59
C TYR A 65 12.90 0.32 -5.01
N ARG A 66 14.20 0.55 -5.16
CA ARG A 66 14.86 0.44 -6.46
C ARG A 66 15.01 -1.01 -6.89
N MET A 67 14.36 -1.41 -7.98
CA MET A 67 14.55 -2.73 -8.57
C MET A 67 15.88 -2.75 -9.35
N GLY A 68 16.75 -3.69 -9.01
CA GLY A 68 17.99 -3.98 -9.74
C GLY A 68 19.27 -3.29 -9.26
N GLY A 69 19.26 -2.53 -8.16
CA GLY A 69 20.45 -1.86 -7.62
C GLY A 69 20.54 -1.87 -6.10
N SER A 70 21.72 -1.52 -5.56
CA SER A 70 21.92 -1.24 -4.13
C SER A 70 21.62 0.24 -3.85
N GLY A 71 20.58 0.54 -3.10
CA GLY A 71 20.31 1.91 -2.68
C GLY A 71 18.97 2.09 -1.99
N ASP A 72 18.88 3.10 -1.13
CA ASP A 72 17.69 3.39 -0.36
C ASP A 72 16.44 3.56 -1.25
N GLY A 73 15.31 3.13 -0.71
CA GLY A 73 13.99 3.33 -1.26
C GLY A 73 13.31 4.57 -0.68
N TRP A 74 11.99 4.60 -0.80
CA TRP A 74 11.15 5.63 -0.19
C TRP A 74 9.94 5.03 0.50
N LEU A 75 9.64 5.55 1.69
CA LEU A 75 8.30 5.47 2.21
C LEU A 75 7.47 6.59 1.58
N ALA A 76 6.38 6.21 0.92
CA ALA A 76 5.47 7.13 0.27
C ALA A 76 4.02 6.92 0.71
N GLN A 77 3.16 7.87 0.37
CA GLN A 77 1.71 7.74 0.53
C GLN A 77 0.97 8.10 -0.75
N LEU A 78 -0.14 7.42 -0.99
CA LEU A 78 -1.13 7.69 -2.02
C LEU A 78 -2.51 7.90 -1.39
N PRO A 79 -3.39 8.72 -2.01
CA PRO A 79 -4.79 8.77 -1.61
C PRO A 79 -5.48 7.41 -1.88
N ARG A 80 -6.35 6.98 -0.96
CA ARG A 80 -7.21 5.81 -1.14
C ARG A 80 -8.60 6.25 -1.59
N HIS A 81 -8.88 6.08 -2.88
CA HIS A 81 -10.23 6.34 -3.39
C HIS A 81 -11.21 5.26 -2.99
N PRO A 82 -12.46 5.57 -2.65
CA PRO A 82 -13.50 4.58 -2.37
C PRO A 82 -13.73 3.67 -3.59
N ALA A 83 -14.18 2.45 -3.33
CA ALA A 83 -14.59 1.56 -4.41
C ALA A 83 -15.84 2.12 -5.09
N LYS A 84 -15.84 2.12 -6.42
CA LYS A 84 -17.04 2.38 -7.21
C LYS A 84 -18.11 1.35 -6.85
N ARG A 85 -19.32 1.86 -6.59
CA ARG A 85 -20.52 1.06 -6.40
C ARG A 85 -21.47 1.29 -7.57
N ASP A 86 -22.24 0.29 -7.93
CA ASP A 86 -23.31 0.43 -8.91
C ASP A 86 -24.56 1.08 -8.30
N LYS A 87 -25.67 1.10 -9.06
CA LYS A 87 -26.92 1.71 -8.62
C LYS A 87 -27.56 0.99 -7.44
N ASP A 88 -27.26 -0.28 -7.26
CA ASP A 88 -27.81 -1.14 -6.22
C ASP A 88 -26.90 -1.17 -4.99
N GLY A 89 -25.77 -0.44 -5.03
CA GLY A 89 -24.79 -0.35 -3.95
C GLY A 89 -23.80 -1.51 -3.94
N GLU A 90 -23.84 -2.38 -4.94
CA GLU A 90 -22.91 -3.50 -5.09
C GLU A 90 -21.58 -3.02 -5.67
N LEU A 91 -20.52 -3.80 -5.48
CA LEU A 91 -19.22 -3.46 -6.04
C LEU A 91 -19.30 -3.43 -7.57
N ASP A 92 -19.03 -2.27 -8.18
CA ASP A 92 -18.97 -2.18 -9.63
C ASP A 92 -17.68 -2.87 -10.12
N VAL A 93 -17.85 -4.13 -10.53
CA VAL A 93 -16.83 -5.00 -11.12
C VAL A 93 -16.35 -4.49 -12.48
N LEU A 94 -17.17 -3.72 -13.19
CA LEU A 94 -16.93 -3.28 -14.56
C LEU A 94 -16.28 -1.90 -14.59
N TYR A 95 -15.04 -1.83 -14.14
CA TYR A 95 -14.23 -0.65 -14.39
C TYR A 95 -13.87 -0.59 -15.87
N LEU A 96 -14.46 0.32 -16.64
CA LEU A 96 -14.01 0.56 -18.02
C LEU A 96 -12.72 1.42 -18.03
N PRO A 97 -11.88 1.36 -19.07
CA PRO A 97 -10.66 2.18 -19.13
C PRO A 97 -10.91 3.67 -18.88
N LYS A 98 -12.01 4.22 -19.40
CA LYS A 98 -12.44 5.61 -19.17
C LYS A 98 -12.69 5.95 -17.69
N ASP A 99 -13.02 4.96 -16.86
CA ASP A 99 -13.26 5.14 -15.42
C ASP A 99 -11.96 4.89 -14.62
N ARG A 100 -11.08 3.99 -15.09
CA ARG A 100 -9.80 3.66 -14.42
C ARG A 100 -8.73 4.72 -14.61
N LEU A 101 -8.59 5.26 -15.81
CA LEU A 101 -7.50 6.19 -16.15
C LEU A 101 -7.53 7.48 -15.32
N PRO A 102 -8.69 8.14 -15.11
CA PRO A 102 -8.76 9.29 -14.23
C PRO A 102 -8.35 8.94 -12.80
N LEU A 103 -8.76 7.78 -12.30
CA LEU A 103 -8.40 7.29 -10.97
C LEU A 103 -6.89 7.12 -10.81
N TYR A 104 -6.23 6.52 -11.80
CA TYR A 104 -4.77 6.35 -11.77
C TYR A 104 -4.05 7.68 -11.83
N LYS A 105 -4.52 8.60 -12.67
CA LYS A 105 -3.96 9.95 -12.77
C LYS A 105 -4.07 10.69 -11.45
N ASP A 106 -5.25 10.70 -10.83
CA ASP A 106 -5.50 11.37 -9.55
C ASP A 106 -4.68 10.74 -8.43
N THR A 107 -4.67 9.40 -8.36
CA THR A 107 -3.89 8.67 -7.35
C THR A 107 -2.39 8.98 -7.48
N LEU A 108 -1.83 8.90 -8.69
CA LEU A 108 -0.41 9.19 -8.95
C LEU A 108 -0.06 10.66 -8.70
N GLN A 109 -0.95 11.61 -9.04
CA GLN A 109 -0.76 13.03 -8.70
C GLN A 109 -0.74 13.26 -7.18
N GLY A 110 -1.47 12.43 -6.43
CA GLY A 110 -1.48 12.45 -4.97
C GLY A 110 -0.29 11.78 -4.29
N LEU A 111 0.68 11.23 -5.04
CA LEU A 111 1.86 10.59 -4.47
C LEU A 111 2.71 11.59 -3.67
N LYS A 112 2.94 11.29 -2.39
CA LYS A 112 3.83 12.08 -1.53
C LYS A 112 4.92 11.18 -0.95
N ILE A 113 6.16 11.56 -1.18
CA ILE A 113 7.32 10.95 -0.51
C ILE A 113 7.38 11.47 0.92
N LEU A 114 7.40 10.57 1.88
CA LEU A 114 7.45 10.91 3.31
C LEU A 114 8.90 10.93 3.82
N ARG A 115 9.71 9.95 3.39
CA ARG A 115 11.12 9.82 3.74
C ARG A 115 11.82 8.78 2.86
N THR A 116 13.14 8.79 2.88
CA THR A 116 13.95 7.66 2.40
C THR A 116 13.82 6.48 3.37
N ASN A 117 14.00 5.27 2.87
CA ASN A 117 14.02 4.06 3.69
C ASN A 117 14.98 3.00 3.17
N SER A 118 15.29 2.00 4.00
CA SER A 118 16.13 0.86 3.63
C SER A 118 15.33 -0.43 3.44
N HIS A 119 15.96 -1.44 2.82
CA HIS A 119 15.38 -2.77 2.61
C HIS A 119 14.88 -3.44 3.90
N GLY A 120 15.48 -3.12 5.05
CA GLY A 120 15.11 -3.68 6.36
C GLY A 120 13.92 -3.01 7.02
N SER A 121 13.17 -2.16 6.31
CA SER A 121 11.98 -1.52 6.84
C SER A 121 10.72 -2.38 6.68
N ASP A 122 9.88 -2.33 7.71
CA ASP A 122 8.58 -3.03 7.75
C ASP A 122 7.45 -2.02 7.87
N LEU A 123 6.30 -2.39 7.27
CA LEU A 123 5.12 -1.56 7.20
C LEU A 123 3.88 -2.40 7.46
N CYS A 124 3.10 -2.03 8.49
CA CYS A 124 1.90 -2.76 8.87
C CYS A 124 0.77 -1.80 9.27
N VAL A 125 -0.48 -2.23 9.14
CA VAL A 125 -1.66 -1.44 9.55
C VAL A 125 -2.38 -2.10 10.73
N SER A 126 -2.95 -1.29 11.62
CA SER A 126 -3.84 -1.75 12.70
C SER A 126 -5.14 -2.34 12.14
N PRO A 127 -5.87 -3.18 12.89
CA PRO A 127 -7.02 -3.92 12.35
C PRO A 127 -8.21 -2.99 12.07
N ASP A 128 -8.28 -1.87 12.78
CA ASP A 128 -9.26 -0.80 12.62
C ASP A 128 -8.88 0.22 11.54
N GLU A 129 -7.80 -0.05 10.78
CA GLU A 129 -7.26 0.81 9.72
C GLU A 129 -6.94 2.25 10.17
N SER A 130 -6.77 2.50 11.48
CA SER A 130 -6.61 3.84 12.04
C SER A 130 -5.15 4.28 12.17
N GLN A 131 -4.22 3.32 12.19
CA GLN A 131 -2.82 3.53 12.50
C GLN A 131 -1.93 2.65 11.63
N VAL A 132 -0.76 3.18 11.29
CA VAL A 132 0.30 2.44 10.60
C VAL A 132 1.49 2.32 11.53
N TYR A 133 1.99 1.11 11.67
CA TYR A 133 3.26 0.83 12.27
C TYR A 133 4.33 0.80 11.17
N TYR A 134 5.43 1.51 11.41
CA TYR A 134 6.58 1.55 10.54
C TYR A 134 7.83 1.25 11.36
N PHE A 135 8.71 0.41 10.85
CA PHE A 135 10.00 0.08 11.46
C PHE A 135 11.12 0.33 10.45
N GLU A 136 12.24 0.86 10.92
CA GLU A 136 13.43 1.13 10.13
C GLU A 136 14.62 1.33 11.06
N HIS A 137 15.73 0.64 10.81
CA HIS A 137 17.00 0.81 11.53
C HIS A 137 16.87 0.81 13.07
N GLY A 138 16.13 -0.15 13.63
CA GLY A 138 15.98 -0.30 15.08
C GLY A 138 15.03 0.73 15.73
N LYS A 139 14.39 1.59 14.93
CA LYS A 139 13.41 2.55 15.40
C LYS A 139 12.01 2.15 14.97
N HIS A 140 11.08 2.40 15.87
CA HIS A 140 9.68 2.06 15.71
C HIS A 140 8.87 3.34 15.64
N TRP A 141 7.96 3.46 14.69
CA TRP A 141 7.06 4.60 14.56
C TRP A 141 5.62 4.16 14.44
N LEU A 142 4.76 4.97 15.03
CA LEU A 142 3.32 4.90 14.87
C LEU A 142 2.86 6.14 14.11
N ILE A 143 2.18 5.92 13.00
CA ILE A 143 1.65 6.98 12.14
C ILE A 143 0.13 6.99 12.30
N LYS A 144 -0.43 8.14 12.70
CA LYS A 144 -1.88 8.33 12.86
C LYS A 144 -2.28 9.67 12.25
N LYS A 145 -3.14 9.65 11.21
CA LYS A 145 -3.56 10.88 10.49
C LYS A 145 -2.35 11.77 10.11
N ASN A 146 -1.31 11.16 9.54
CA ASN A 146 -0.03 11.80 9.18
C ASN A 146 0.80 12.38 10.34
N LYS A 147 0.41 12.14 11.60
CA LYS A 147 1.25 12.44 12.75
C LYS A 147 2.12 11.25 13.08
N TRP A 148 3.41 11.51 13.23
CA TRP A 148 4.43 10.52 13.54
C TRP A 148 4.76 10.53 15.02
N LYS A 149 4.79 9.36 15.63
CA LYS A 149 5.23 9.16 17.01
C LYS A 149 6.24 8.04 17.06
N GLU A 150 7.47 8.34 17.47
CA GLU A 150 8.47 7.31 17.76
C GLU A 150 8.03 6.52 19.01
N LEU A 151 8.14 5.19 18.93
CA LEU A 151 7.85 4.27 20.01
C LEU A 151 9.17 3.80 20.60
N HIS A 152 9.37 4.06 21.89
CA HIS A 152 10.48 3.51 22.65
C HIS A 152 10.05 2.16 23.23
N ILE A 153 10.20 1.10 22.44
CA ILE A 153 9.93 -0.26 22.89
C ILE A 153 11.12 -0.70 23.74
N ARG A 154 10.90 -0.96 25.02
CA ARG A 154 11.89 -1.63 25.86
C ARG A 154 11.80 -3.11 25.53
N GLU A 155 12.89 -3.68 25.03
CA GLU A 155 13.02 -5.14 24.99
C GLU A 155 13.03 -5.60 26.45
N GLU A 156 11.95 -6.25 26.89
CA GLU A 156 12.03 -7.09 28.08
C GLU A 156 12.98 -8.24 27.70
N GLN A 157 14.16 -8.24 28.30
CA GLN A 157 15.06 -9.38 28.25
C GLN A 157 14.31 -10.57 28.85
N GLY A 158 13.75 -11.42 27.98
CA GLY A 158 13.14 -12.67 28.38
C GLY A 158 14.20 -13.56 29.02
N VAL A 159 13.90 -14.01 30.24
CA VAL A 159 14.58 -15.09 30.95
C VAL A 159 14.35 -16.42 30.24
#